data_AF-A0A2V4HUX2-F1
#
_entry.id   AF-A0A2V4HUX2-F1
#
_cell.length_a   1.000
_cell.length_b   1.000
_cell.length_c   1.000
_cell.angle_alpha   90.00
_cell.angle_beta   90.00
_cell.angle_gamma   90.00
#
_symmetry.space_group_name_H-M   'P 1'
#
loop_
_entity.id
_entity.type
_entity.pdbx_description
1 polymer ?
#
loop_
_entity_poly.entity_id
_entity_poly.type
_entity_poly.pdbx_seq_one_letter_code
_entity_poly.pdbx_strand_id
1 'polypeptide(L)'
;MAYGPSDLVSDLLALIDKRWATVQDIQCLLAALPLGPQVHRIQCLRELQRIFRLLPVQVFSDEAQREHLLAISQLAMDQAVDDEEALLCGAREA
;
A
#
# COMPACT_ATOMS: atom_id res chain seq x y z
N MET A 1 19.51 8.47 -4.20
CA MET A 1 18.74 9.70 -3.91
C MET A 1 17.80 9.36 -2.77
N ALA A 2 17.69 10.20 -1.75
CA ALA A 2 16.79 9.94 -0.63
C ALA A 2 15.35 10.01 -1.14
N TYR A 3 14.54 8.98 -0.89
CA TYR A 3 13.13 8.96 -1.25
C TYR A 3 12.44 10.15 -0.57
N GLY A 4 12.06 11.14 -1.37
CA GLY A 4 11.52 12.40 -0.88
C GLY A 4 10.00 12.38 -0.82
N PRO A 5 9.38 13.39 -0.18
CA PRO A 5 7.92 13.54 -0.18
C PRO A 5 7.36 13.76 -1.60
N SER A 6 8.14 14.33 -2.52
CA SER A 6 7.75 14.49 -3.93
C SER A 6 7.73 13.18 -4.70
N ASP A 7 8.65 12.25 -4.42
CA ASP A 7 8.67 10.92 -5.03
C ASP A 7 7.44 10.13 -4.59
N LEU A 8 7.10 10.16 -3.29
CA LEU A 8 5.88 9.53 -2.75
C LEU A 8 4.62 10.02 -3.47
N VAL A 9 4.44 11.34 -3.58
CA VAL A 9 3.25 11.89 -4.24
C VAL A 9 3.21 11.51 -5.72
N SER A 10 4.37 11.45 -6.39
CA SER A 10 4.46 11.05 -7.80
C SER A 10 4.10 9.56 -7.98
N ASP A 11 4.61 8.68 -7.13
CA ASP A 11 4.25 7.25 -7.12
C ASP A 11 2.77 7.05 -6.83
N LEU A 12 2.21 7.80 -5.88
CA LEU A 12 0.77 7.75 -5.56
C LEU A 12 -0.09 8.21 -6.73
N LEU A 13 0.29 9.30 -7.40
CA LEU A 13 -0.43 9.78 -8.58
C LEU A 13 -0.32 8.77 -9.73
N ALA A 14 0.84 8.15 -9.94
CA ALA A 14 1.02 7.10 -10.94
C ALA A 14 0.16 5.85 -10.62
N LEU A 15 0.04 5.50 -9.34
CA LEU A 15 -0.83 4.40 -8.89
C LEU A 15 -2.31 4.71 -9.12
N ILE A 16 -2.74 5.95 -8.89
CA ILE A 16 -4.12 6.41 -9.09
C ILE A 16 -4.44 6.56 -10.59
N ASP A 17 -3.49 6.95 -11.42
CA ASP A 17 -3.65 7.02 -12.88
C ASP A 17 -3.75 5.62 -13.53
N LYS A 18 -3.07 4.62 -12.93
CA LYS A 18 -3.07 3.24 -13.44
C LYS A 18 -4.46 2.61 -13.32
N ARG A 19 -5.09 2.38 -14.48
CA ARG A 19 -6.48 1.89 -14.61
C ARG A 19 -6.76 0.49 -14.04
N TRP A 20 -5.72 -0.26 -13.68
CA TRP A 20 -5.77 -1.59 -13.04
C TRP A 20 -4.50 -1.77 -12.19
N ALA A 21 -4.42 -1.08 -11.05
CA ALA A 21 -3.38 -1.36 -10.07
C ALA A 21 -3.43 -2.83 -9.64
N THR A 22 -2.31 -3.35 -9.15
CA THR A 22 -2.19 -4.70 -8.60
C THR A 22 -1.57 -4.64 -7.20
N VAL A 23 -1.67 -5.73 -6.43
CA VAL A 23 -1.03 -5.81 -5.10
C VAL A 23 0.47 -5.58 -5.21
N GLN A 24 1.08 -6.03 -6.32
CA GLN A 24 2.50 -5.89 -6.58
C GLN A 24 2.92 -4.43 -6.80
N ASP A 25 2.04 -3.59 -7.36
CA ASP A 25 2.29 -2.15 -7.47
C ASP A 25 2.37 -1.49 -6.08
N ILE A 26 1.48 -1.89 -5.16
CA ILE A 26 1.50 -1.41 -3.77
C ILE A 26 2.75 -1.89 -3.04
N GLN A 27 3.14 -3.16 -3.24
CA GLN A 27 4.36 -3.70 -2.66
C GLN A 27 5.62 -2.98 -3.20
N CYS A 28 5.64 -2.61 -4.48
CA CYS A 28 6.73 -1.84 -5.07
C CYS A 28 6.85 -0.45 -4.44
N LEU A 29 5.72 0.23 -4.22
CA LEU A 29 5.67 1.53 -3.52
C LEU A 29 6.19 1.40 -2.07
N LEU A 30 5.78 0.35 -1.36
CA LEU A 30 6.27 0.05 -0.02
C LEU A 30 7.76 -0.31 0.02
N ALA A 31 8.30 -0.90 -1.04
CA ALA A 31 9.72 -1.24 -1.16
C ALA A 31 10.59 -0.01 -1.48
N ALA A 32 10.04 0.96 -2.21
CA ALA A 32 10.70 2.24 -2.47
C ALA A 32 10.78 3.12 -1.21
N LEU A 33 9.80 2.97 -0.30
CA LEU A 33 9.83 3.61 1.00
C LEU A 33 10.87 2.96 1.92
N PRO A 34 11.70 3.76 2.64
CA PRO A 34 12.61 3.25 3.66
C PRO A 34 11.84 2.90 4.95
N LEU A 35 10.86 2.00 4.83
CA LEU A 35 10.09 1.50 5.97
C LEU A 35 10.96 0.56 6.78
N GLY A 36 10.97 0.76 8.10
CA GLY A 36 11.61 -0.13 9.05
C GLY A 36 10.89 -1.50 9.16
N PRO A 37 11.03 -2.23 10.28
CA PRO A 37 10.48 -3.58 10.42
C PRO A 37 8.97 -3.66 10.13
N GLN A 38 8.49 -4.86 9.82
CA GLN A 38 7.18 -5.14 9.21
C GLN A 38 5.97 -4.39 9.79
N VAL A 39 5.96 -4.14 11.11
CA VAL A 39 4.96 -3.32 11.81
C VAL A 39 4.75 -1.95 11.14
N HIS A 40 5.82 -1.31 10.65
CA HIS A 40 5.72 -0.03 9.95
C HIS A 40 5.09 -0.16 8.55
N ARG A 41 5.17 -1.33 7.90
CA ARG A 41 4.55 -1.58 6.59
C ARG A 41 3.03 -1.63 6.70
N ILE A 42 2.51 -2.35 7.69
CA ILE A 42 1.05 -2.43 7.96
C ILE A 42 0.51 -1.04 8.31
N GLN A 43 1.23 -0.29 9.15
CA GLN A 43 0.80 1.06 9.52
C GLN A 43 0.82 2.03 8.33
N CYS A 44 1.84 1.96 7.47
CA CYS A 44 1.87 2.73 6.22
C CYS A 44 0.73 2.36 5.28
N LEU A 45 0.43 1.07 5.11
CA LEU A 45 -0.72 0.63 4.31
C LEU A 45 -2.05 1.15 4.84
N ARG A 46 -2.24 1.17 6.17
CA ARG A 46 -3.44 1.76 6.79
C ARG A 46 -3.56 3.25 6.50
N GLU A 47 -2.47 3.99 6.62
CA GLU A 47 -2.45 5.43 6.32
C GLU A 47 -2.70 5.69 4.83
N LEU A 48 -2.14 4.86 3.93
CA LEU A 48 -2.42 4.90 2.50
C LEU A 48 -3.91 4.68 2.21
N GLN A 49 -4.53 3.66 2.79
CA GLN A 49 -5.97 3.43 2.66
C GLN A 49 -6.80 4.63 3.15
N ARG A 50 -6.37 5.25 4.25
CA ARG A 50 -7.03 6.45 4.79
C ARG A 50 -6.95 7.61 3.82
N ILE A 51 -5.78 7.83 3.20
CA ILE A 51 -5.59 8.85 2.17
C ILE A 51 -6.50 8.56 0.96
N PHE A 52 -6.54 7.31 0.47
CA PHE A 52 -7.42 6.92 -0.64
C PHE A 52 -8.90 7.14 -0.34
N ARG A 53 -9.34 6.95 0.92
CA ARG A 53 -10.73 7.24 1.32
C ARG A 53 -11.04 8.73 1.38
N LEU A 54 -10.07 9.54 1.80
CA LEU A 54 -10.18 11.00 1.91
C LEU A 54 -10.07 11.70 0.54
N LEU A 55 -9.46 11.05 -0.45
CA LEU A 55 -9.34 11.58 -1.80
C LEU A 55 -10.73 11.73 -2.47
N PRO A 56 -10.98 12.86 -3.15
CA PRO A 56 -12.23 13.05 -3.86
C PRO A 56 -12.34 12.05 -5.02
N VAL A 57 -13.57 11.64 -5.32
CA VAL A 57 -13.85 10.71 -6.44
C VAL A 57 -13.35 11.24 -7.79
N GLN A 58 -13.23 12.56 -7.93
CA GLN A 58 -12.76 13.26 -9.13
C GLN A 58 -11.29 12.99 -9.48
N VAL A 59 -10.49 12.49 -8.53
CA VAL A 59 -9.08 12.13 -8.77
C VAL A 59 -8.97 10.73 -9.38
N PHE A 60 -10.00 9.92 -9.22
CA PHE A 60 -10.08 8.59 -9.81
C PHE A 60 -10.78 8.68 -11.16
N SER A 61 -10.43 7.80 -12.11
CA SER A 61 -11.10 7.79 -13.42
C SER A 61 -12.58 7.41 -13.28
N ASP A 62 -12.87 6.43 -12.40
CA ASP A 62 -14.20 5.87 -12.20
C ASP A 62 -14.37 5.36 -10.75
N GLU A 63 -15.62 5.23 -10.27
CA GLU A 63 -15.93 4.67 -8.95
C GLU A 63 -15.42 3.23 -8.79
N ALA A 64 -15.55 2.42 -9.85
CA ALA A 64 -15.02 1.06 -9.90
C ALA A 64 -13.48 1.00 -9.70
N GLN A 65 -12.75 2.02 -10.18
CA GLN A 65 -11.30 2.09 -9.99
C GLN A 65 -10.96 2.38 -8.52
N ARG A 66 -11.73 3.26 -7.87
CA ARG A 66 -11.60 3.54 -6.43
C ARG A 66 -11.84 2.28 -5.61
N GLU A 67 -12.93 1.56 -5.91
CA GLU A 67 -13.25 0.30 -5.22
C GLU A 67 -12.16 -0.75 -5.43
N HIS A 68 -11.64 -0.88 -6.65
CA HIS A 68 -10.54 -1.78 -6.99
C HIS A 68 -9.26 -1.44 -6.22
N LEU A 69 -8.86 -0.16 -6.18
CA LEU A 69 -7.70 0.31 -5.42
C LEU A 69 -7.85 0.03 -3.91
N LEU A 70 -9.05 0.26 -3.35
CA LEU A 70 -9.33 -0.06 -1.95
C LEU A 70 -9.26 -1.56 -1.68
N ALA A 71 -9.82 -2.40 -2.57
CA ALA A 71 -9.79 -3.85 -2.46
C ALA A 71 -8.36 -4.40 -2.54
N ILE A 72 -7.53 -3.88 -3.44
CA ILE A 72 -6.13 -4.29 -3.56
C ILE A 72 -5.32 -3.83 -2.36
N SER A 73 -5.55 -2.61 -1.87
CA SER A 73 -4.91 -2.12 -0.66
C SER A 73 -5.26 -2.99 0.56
N GLN A 74 -6.50 -3.49 0.60
CA GLN A 74 -6.94 -4.43 1.62
C GLN A 74 -6.19 -5.77 1.49
N LEU A 75 -6.15 -6.36 0.29
CA LEU A 75 -5.39 -7.59 0.03
C LEU A 75 -3.90 -7.45 0.39
N ALA A 76 -3.29 -6.29 0.13
CA ALA A 76 -1.90 -6.02 0.50
C ALA A 76 -1.71 -5.97 2.02
N MET A 77 -2.69 -5.45 2.77
CA MET A 77 -2.67 -5.48 4.24
C MET A 77 -2.83 -6.89 4.78
N ASP A 78 -3.78 -7.67 4.26
CA ASP A 78 -3.98 -9.05 4.66
C ASP A 78 -2.70 -9.88 4.44
N GLN A 79 -2.02 -9.71 3.29
CA GLN A 79 -0.71 -10.34 3.05
C GLN A 79 0.38 -9.87 4.01
N ALA A 80 0.42 -8.58 4.34
CA ALA A 80 1.42 -8.06 5.27
C ALA A 80 1.19 -8.56 6.71
N VAL A 81 -0.06 -8.78 7.11
CA VAL A 81 -0.42 -9.39 8.39
C VAL A 81 -0.06 -10.87 8.40
N ASP A 82 -0.38 -11.61 7.34
CA ASP A 82 -0.04 -13.04 7.21
C ASP A 82 1.48 -13.28 7.26
N ASP A 83 2.27 -12.42 6.61
CA ASP A 83 3.74 -12.49 6.65
C ASP A 83 4.30 -12.19 8.05
N GLU A 84 3.71 -11.21 8.76
CA GLU A 84 4.05 -10.90 10.15
C GLU A 84 3.70 -12.07 11.09
N GLU A 85 2.52 -12.66 10.93
CA GLU A 85 2.09 -13.84 11.69
C GLU A 85 2.99 -15.05 11.40
N ALA A 86 3.36 -15.30 10.15
CA ALA A 86 4.26 -16.38 9.76
C ALA A 86 5.65 -16.23 10.39
N LEU A 87 6.19 -15.01 10.45
CA LEU A 87 7.46 -14.73 11.13
C LEU A 87 7.37 -14.94 12.64
N LEU A 88 6.28 -14.53 13.27
CA LEU A 88 6.06 -14.69 14.71
C LEU A 88 5.83 -16.16 15.10
N CYS A 89 5.08 -16.92 14.30
CA CYS A 89 4.89 -18.36 14.48
C CYS A 89 6.19 -19.13 14.26
N GLY A 90 6.93 -18.83 13.17
CA GLY A 90 8.22 -19.45 12.89
C GLY A 90 9.29 -19.16 13.95
N ALA A 91 9.25 -17.98 14.58
CA ALA A 91 10.15 -17.62 15.69
C ALA A 91 9.79 -18.32 17.01
N ARG A 92 8.57 -18.86 17.14
CA ARG A 92 8.09 -19.53 18.35
C ARG A 92 8.37 -21.04 18.36
N GLU A 93 8.72 -21.61 17.22
CA GLU A 93 9.06 -23.03 17.04
C GLU A 93 10.58 -23.31 17.02
N ALA A 94 11.43 -22.29 17.22
CA ALA A 94 12.90 -22.40 17.23
C ALA A 94 13.52 -22.31 18.63
#